data_AF-A0A6B2HAP4-F1
#
_entry.id   AF-A0A6B2HAP4-F1
#
_cell.length_a   1.000
_cell.length_b   1.000
_cell.length_c   1.000
_cell.angle_alpha   90.00
_cell.angle_beta   90.00
_cell.angle_gamma   90.00
#
_symmetry.space_group_name_H-M   'P 1'
#
loop_
_entity.id
_entity.type
_entity.pdbx_description
1 polymer ?
#
loop_
_entity_poly.entity_id
_entity_poly.type
_entity_poly.pdbx_seq_one_letter_code
_entity_poly.pdbx_strand_id
1 'polypeptide(L)'
;MGTFNGTEGTTIDLEQAAAWTANYRKQAVATADGIVVKAHFYGRDILQKLLDQEGCMGIRMYYARDERGQKQLVLVGADANGNDLESMVVDNGKICPPDCSTDGILNG
;
A
#
# COMPACT_ATOMS: atom_id res chain seq x y z
N MET A 1 23.05 13.62 -3.75
CA MET A 1 22.29 14.51 -2.86
C MET A 1 21.06 13.74 -2.46
N GLY A 2 20.90 13.45 -1.17
CA GLY A 2 19.67 12.83 -0.69
C GLY A 2 18.51 13.80 -0.85
N THR A 3 17.46 13.37 -1.53
CA THR A 3 16.29 14.16 -1.91
C THR A 3 15.06 13.88 -1.06
N PHE A 4 15.11 12.82 -0.23
CA PHE A 4 13.98 12.36 0.57
C PHE A 4 14.13 12.90 1.99
N ASN A 5 13.09 13.55 2.51
CA ASN A 5 13.13 14.20 3.83
C ASN A 5 11.90 13.88 4.71
N GLY A 6 11.01 13.00 4.23
CA GLY A 6 9.82 12.57 4.96
C GLY A 6 8.64 13.52 4.86
N THR A 7 8.72 14.56 4.02
CA THR A 7 7.60 15.47 3.74
C THR A 7 6.92 15.18 2.40
N GLU A 8 7.34 14.13 1.69
CA GLU A 8 6.81 13.76 0.39
C GLU A 8 5.34 13.33 0.48
N GLY A 9 4.53 13.83 -0.46
CA GLY A 9 3.11 13.55 -0.53
C GLY A 9 2.24 14.76 -0.19
N THR A 10 0.96 14.68 -0.51
CA THR A 10 -0.05 15.71 -0.20
C THR A 10 -1.40 15.04 0.03
N THR A 11 -2.30 15.74 0.73
CA THR A 11 -3.69 15.29 0.88
C THR A 11 -4.47 15.48 -0.42
N ILE A 12 -5.39 14.55 -0.71
CA ILE A 12 -6.34 14.66 -1.82
C ILE A 12 -7.79 14.63 -1.30
N ASP A 13 -8.72 15.15 -2.07
CA ASP A 13 -10.15 15.12 -1.73
C ASP A 13 -10.71 13.69 -1.74
N LEU A 14 -11.66 13.42 -0.84
CA LEU A 14 -12.27 12.11 -0.71
C LEU A 14 -12.98 11.64 -1.99
N GLU A 15 -13.66 12.55 -2.69
CA GLU A 15 -14.32 12.26 -3.97
C GLU A 15 -13.30 11.90 -5.06
N GLN A 16 -12.17 12.60 -5.09
CA GLN A 16 -11.08 12.29 -6.01
C GLN A 16 -10.51 10.90 -5.75
N ALA A 17 -10.29 10.55 -4.47
CA ALA A 17 -9.86 9.22 -4.07
C ALA A 17 -10.89 8.13 -4.42
N ALA A 18 -12.18 8.39 -4.25
CA ALA A 18 -13.24 7.47 -4.62
C ALA A 18 -13.28 7.21 -6.14
N ALA A 19 -13.11 8.26 -6.95
CA ALA A 19 -13.02 8.13 -8.40
C ALA A 19 -11.81 7.29 -8.83
N TRP A 20 -10.63 7.52 -8.22
CA TRP A 20 -9.42 6.77 -8.53
C TRP A 20 -9.51 5.29 -8.14
N THR A 21 -10.02 4.98 -6.95
CA THR A 21 -10.22 3.60 -6.52
C THR A 21 -11.27 2.88 -7.38
N ALA A 22 -12.31 3.58 -7.83
CA ALA A 22 -13.28 3.05 -8.80
C ALA A 22 -12.64 2.74 -10.16
N ASN A 23 -11.78 3.62 -10.67
CA ASN A 23 -11.04 3.38 -11.91
C ASN A 23 -10.14 2.16 -11.81
N TYR A 24 -9.42 2.02 -10.68
CA TYR A 24 -8.62 0.84 -10.42
C TYR A 24 -9.48 -0.44 -10.44
N ARG A 25 -10.62 -0.48 -9.73
CA ARG A 25 -11.52 -1.65 -9.73
C ARG A 25 -12.01 -2.04 -11.13
N LYS A 26 -12.28 -1.06 -12.00
CA LYS A 26 -12.74 -1.31 -13.39
C LYS A 26 -11.65 -1.93 -14.28
N GLN A 27 -10.39 -1.67 -13.99
CA GLN A 27 -9.24 -2.12 -14.80
C GLN A 27 -8.45 -3.26 -14.14
N ALA A 28 -8.74 -3.58 -12.88
CA ALA A 28 -8.00 -4.56 -12.12
C ALA A 28 -8.22 -5.97 -12.67
N VAL A 29 -7.10 -6.70 -12.82
CA VAL A 29 -7.13 -8.12 -13.18
C VAL A 29 -7.45 -8.93 -11.93
N ALA A 30 -8.58 -9.65 -12.00
CA ALA A 30 -8.99 -10.57 -10.96
C ALA A 30 -8.01 -11.75 -10.82
N THR A 31 -8.00 -12.37 -9.64
CA THR A 31 -7.35 -13.68 -9.46
C THR A 31 -8.04 -14.75 -10.29
N ALA A 32 -7.46 -15.95 -10.36
CA ALA A 32 -8.10 -17.12 -10.98
C ALA A 32 -9.51 -17.39 -10.41
N ASP A 33 -9.73 -17.07 -9.14
CA ASP A 33 -11.01 -17.23 -8.43
C ASP A 33 -11.99 -16.05 -8.66
N GLY A 34 -11.67 -15.10 -9.56
CA GLY A 34 -12.52 -13.96 -9.87
C GLY A 34 -12.48 -12.83 -8.83
N ILE A 35 -11.54 -12.88 -7.87
CA ILE A 35 -11.45 -11.87 -6.80
C ILE A 35 -10.56 -10.71 -7.24
N VAL A 36 -11.09 -9.49 -7.13
CA VAL A 36 -10.32 -8.25 -7.27
C VAL A 36 -9.98 -7.71 -5.89
N VAL A 37 -8.69 -7.71 -5.53
CA VAL A 37 -8.23 -7.07 -4.30
C VAL A 37 -8.32 -5.56 -4.46
N LYS A 38 -9.19 -4.94 -3.66
CA LYS A 38 -9.51 -3.53 -3.65
C LYS A 38 -8.55 -2.72 -2.78
N ALA A 39 -8.16 -3.26 -1.63
CA ALA A 39 -7.29 -2.61 -0.66
C ALA A 39 -6.51 -3.62 0.19
N HIS A 40 -5.41 -3.14 0.80
CA HIS A 40 -4.70 -3.82 1.88
C HIS A 40 -4.72 -2.93 3.12
N PHE A 41 -4.90 -3.54 4.28
CA PHE A 41 -4.77 -2.91 5.58
C PHE A 41 -3.54 -3.47 6.30
N TYR A 42 -2.69 -2.58 6.78
CA TYR A 42 -1.55 -2.91 7.62
C TYR A 42 -1.79 -2.33 9.01
N GLY A 43 -1.49 -3.13 10.03
CA GLY A 43 -1.62 -2.69 11.42
C GLY A 43 -0.68 -1.54 11.74
N ARG A 44 -1.11 -0.63 12.63
CA ARG A 44 -0.27 0.49 13.09
C ARG A 44 1.11 0.03 13.56
N ASP A 45 1.17 -1.06 14.32
CA ASP A 45 2.41 -1.49 14.97
C ASP A 45 3.47 -1.98 13.95
N ILE A 46 3.05 -2.58 12.83
CA ILE A 46 4.01 -3.01 11.79
C ILE A 46 4.49 -1.82 10.95
N LEU A 47 3.61 -0.84 10.72
CA LEU A 47 3.95 0.42 10.05
C LEU A 47 4.93 1.25 10.89
N GLN A 48 4.70 1.33 12.20
CA GLN A 48 5.60 2.04 13.10
C GLN A 48 6.99 1.38 13.12
N LYS A 49 7.06 0.05 13.18
CA LYS A 49 8.34 -0.68 13.10
C LYS A 49 9.14 -0.39 11.83
N LEU A 50 8.47 -0.24 10.68
CA LEU A 50 9.13 0.17 9.43
C LEU A 50 9.69 1.60 9.52
N LEU A 51 8.94 2.52 10.12
CA LEU A 51 9.34 3.91 10.30
C LEU A 51 10.44 4.09 11.36
N ASP A 52 10.49 3.21 12.35
CA ASP A 52 11.48 3.24 13.44
C ASP A 52 12.88 2.74 13.00
N GLN A 53 13.04 2.27 11.77
CA GLN A 53 14.35 1.90 11.23
C GLN A 53 15.28 3.11 11.18
N GLU A 54 16.55 2.90 11.54
CA GLU A 54 17.55 3.97 11.52
C GLU A 54 17.67 4.58 10.12
N GLY A 55 17.55 5.90 10.02
CA GLY A 55 17.65 6.64 8.77
C GLY A 55 16.42 6.57 7.85
N CYS A 56 15.32 5.94 8.29
CA CYS A 56 14.09 5.85 7.52
C CYS A 56 13.39 7.22 7.41
N MET A 57 13.13 7.66 6.18
CA MET A 57 12.39 8.89 5.87
C MET A 57 10.92 8.63 5.55
N GLY A 58 10.54 7.39 5.24
CA GLY A 58 9.17 7.05 4.89
C GLY A 58 9.04 5.62 4.38
N ILE A 59 7.82 5.24 3.98
CA ILE A 59 7.52 3.90 3.47
C ILE A 59 7.35 3.95 1.95
N ARG A 60 8.05 3.06 1.25
CA ARG A 60 7.80 2.75 -0.16
C ARG A 60 6.89 1.53 -0.26
N MET A 61 5.94 1.57 -1.18
CA MET A 61 5.01 0.48 -1.47
C MET A 61 5.19 0.01 -2.91
N TYR A 62 5.54 -1.26 -3.09
CA TYR A 62 5.65 -1.90 -4.40
C TYR A 62 4.38 -2.69 -4.72
N TYR A 63 3.89 -2.56 -5.96
CA TYR A 63 2.86 -3.44 -6.47
C TYR A 63 3.47 -4.79 -6.85
N ALA A 64 2.92 -5.86 -6.29
CA ALA A 64 3.36 -7.22 -6.59
C ALA A 64 2.17 -8.13 -6.92
N ARG A 65 2.48 -9.33 -7.39
CA ARG A 65 1.54 -10.45 -7.46
C ARG A 65 2.18 -11.67 -6.82
N ASP A 66 1.43 -12.37 -5.99
CA ASP A 66 1.87 -13.64 -5.43
C ASP A 66 1.75 -14.78 -6.47
N GLU A 67 2.08 -15.99 -6.06
CA GLU A 67 2.05 -17.19 -6.89
C GLU A 67 0.63 -17.54 -7.38
N ARG A 68 -0.41 -16.98 -6.74
CA ARG A 68 -1.82 -17.13 -7.14
C ARG A 68 -2.29 -15.99 -8.05
N GLY A 69 -1.38 -15.07 -8.42
CA GLY A 69 -1.68 -13.89 -9.22
C GLY A 69 -2.44 -12.80 -8.46
N GLN A 70 -2.62 -12.95 -7.14
CA GLN A 70 -3.31 -11.98 -6.31
C GLN A 70 -2.42 -10.75 -6.13
N LYS A 71 -3.01 -9.55 -6.29
CA LYS A 71 -2.29 -8.30 -6.08
C LYS A 71 -1.86 -8.20 -4.61
N GLN A 72 -0.59 -7.88 -4.40
CA GLN A 72 0.01 -7.60 -3.10
C GLN A 72 0.56 -6.17 -3.05
N LEU A 73 0.83 -5.68 -1.84
CA LEU A 73 1.56 -4.44 -1.59
C LEU A 73 2.76 -4.74 -0.68
N VAL A 74 3.96 -4.71 -1.25
CA VAL A 74 5.19 -4.94 -0.48
C VAL A 74 5.70 -3.61 0.06
N LEU A 75 5.82 -3.50 1.37
CA LEU A 75 6.22 -2.29 2.08
C LEU A 75 7.69 -2.39 2.54
N VAL A 76 8.46 -1.33 2.31
CA VAL A 76 9.84 -1.17 2.80
C VAL A 76 10.07 0.26 3.31
N GLY A 77 11.01 0.43 4.23
CA GLY A 77 11.50 1.78 4.58
C GLY A 77 12.37 2.33 3.47
N ALA A 78 12.46 3.64 3.32
CA ALA A 78 13.39 4.29 2.40
C ALA A 78 14.22 5.37 3.11
N ASP A 79 15.52 5.44 2.79
CA ASP A 79 16.45 6.41 3.38
C ASP A 79 16.39 7.79 2.69
N ALA A 80 17.16 8.76 3.20
CA ALA A 80 17.24 10.11 2.64
C ALA A 80 17.79 10.18 1.20
N ASN A 81 18.51 9.15 0.75
CA ASN A 81 19.00 9.01 -0.62
C ASN A 81 17.99 8.31 -1.54
N GLY A 82 16.85 7.86 -1.00
CA GLY A 82 15.86 7.08 -1.72
C GLY A 82 16.26 5.61 -1.91
N ASN A 83 17.23 5.09 -1.15
CA ASN A 83 17.51 3.66 -1.13
C ASN A 83 16.53 2.94 -0.21
N ASP A 84 16.20 1.69 -0.55
CA ASP A 84 15.36 0.86 0.31
C ASP A 84 16.15 0.32 1.50
N LEU A 85 15.50 0.32 2.65
CA LEU A 85 15.96 -0.32 3.87
C LEU A 85 15.46 -1.76 3.87
N GLU A 86 16.27 -2.67 3.32
CA GLU A 86 15.91 -4.08 3.08
C GLU A 86 16.02 -4.98 4.32
N SER A 87 16.45 -4.45 5.47
CA SER A 87 16.51 -5.19 6.73
C SER A 87 15.12 -5.62 7.22
N MET A 88 14.05 -4.99 6.74
CA MET A 88 12.67 -5.34 7.01
C MET A 88 11.79 -5.13 5.78
N VAL A 89 11.12 -6.20 5.34
CA VAL A 89 10.14 -6.19 4.25
C VAL A 89 8.81 -6.68 4.79
N VAL A 90 7.75 -5.90 4.55
CA VAL A 90 6.41 -6.18 5.09
C VAL A 90 5.43 -6.46 3.98
N ASP A 91 4.71 -7.56 4.10
CA ASP A 91 3.56 -7.92 3.28
C ASP A 91 2.60 -8.78 4.12
N ASN A 92 1.51 -9.30 3.53
CA ASN A 92 0.41 -10.03 4.18
C ASN A 92 -0.51 -9.13 5.03
N GLY A 93 -0.78 -7.92 4.53
CA GLY A 93 -1.87 -7.10 5.06
C GLY A 93 -3.24 -7.79 4.94
N LYS A 94 -4.22 -7.31 5.70
CA LYS A 94 -5.62 -7.75 5.54
C LYS A 94 -6.17 -7.21 4.23
N ILE A 95 -6.68 -8.09 3.38
CA ILE A 95 -7.20 -7.73 2.05
C ILE A 95 -8.71 -7.47 2.08
N CYS A 96 -9.16 -6.52 1.26
CA CYS A 96 -10.57 -6.33 0.95
C CYS A 96 -10.83 -6.73 -0.51
N PRO A 97 -11.73 -7.69 -0.79
CA PRO A 97 -12.39 -8.64 0.12
C PRO A 97 -11.42 -9.70 0.71
N PRO A 98 -11.76 -10.37 1.84
CA PRO A 98 -13.07 -10.35 2.52
C PRO A 98 -13.22 -9.21 3.54
N ASP A 99 -12.13 -8.66 4.06
CA ASP A 99 -12.15 -7.72 5.20
C ASP A 99 -12.31 -6.27 4.70
N CYS A 100 -13.46 -5.96 4.10
CA CYS A 100 -13.77 -4.63 3.60
C CYS A 100 -14.38 -3.72 4.67
N SER A 101 -14.10 -2.41 4.61
CA SER A 101 -14.89 -1.44 5.35
C SER A 101 -16.35 -1.49 4.88
N THR A 102 -17.28 -1.57 5.82
CA THR A 102 -18.73 -1.48 5.57
C THR A 102 -19.19 -0.05 5.35
N ASP A 103 -18.41 0.91 5.84
CA ASP A 103 -18.69 2.34 5.75
C ASP A 103 -17.55 3.01 4.98
N GLY A 104 -17.76 3.30 3.68
CA GLY A 104 -16.77 4.05 2.91
C GLY A 104 -16.94 3.96 1.40
N ILE A 105 -17.02 5.12 0.75
CA ILE A 105 -17.17 5.24 -0.71
C ILE A 105 -15.96 4.74 -1.51
N LEU A 106 -14.82 4.50 -0.86
CA LEU A 106 -13.58 4.06 -1.50
C LEU A 106 -13.63 2.60 -1.98
N ASN A 107 -14.48 1.76 -1.38
CA ASN A 107 -14.56 0.33 -1.72
C ASN A 107 -15.57 0.03 -2.85
N GLY A 108 -16.40 1.01 -3.21
CA GLY A 108 -17.47 0.87 -4.19
C GLY A 108 -18.69 0.17 -3.63
#